data_AF-A0A6J0MNQ1-F1
#
_entry.id   AF-A0A6J0MNQ1-F1
#
_cell.length_a   1.000
_cell.length_b   1.000
_cell.length_c   1.000
_cell.angle_alpha   90.00
_cell.angle_beta   90.00
_cell.angle_gamma   90.00
#
_symmetry.space_group_name_H-M   'P 1'
#
loop_
_entity.id
_entity.type
_entity.pdbx_description
1 polymer ?
#
loop_
_entity_poly.entity_id
_entity_poly.type
_entity_poly.pdbx_seq_one_letter_code
_entity_poly.pdbx_strand_id
1 'polypeptide(L)'
;MTNYAYSAFYKSVYAVVEDSSLDAVVSWSKHKKSFIIWDPIEFQRRVMPTGRQKRILCLNFPMFIDDLKYYGFVRVKGSKHRYHFGHPKYFVKGKPELMTKMYEEAHEKRMHKFQQARAMRKAMRKKAEARAMELSGALGDLAL
;
A
#
# COMPACT_ATOMS: atom_id res chain seq x y z
N MET A 1 -19.14 2.44 15.42
CA MET A 1 -19.16 1.93 14.03
C MET A 1 -19.20 3.12 13.09
N THR A 2 -18.13 3.39 12.34
CA THR A 2 -18.17 4.32 11.20
C THR A 2 -17.87 3.54 9.93
N ASN A 3 -18.93 2.96 9.37
CA ASN A 3 -18.97 2.25 8.09
C ASN A 3 -18.90 3.22 6.89
N TYR A 4 -18.01 4.23 6.95
CA TYR A 4 -17.94 5.32 5.96
C TYR A 4 -16.67 5.32 5.09
N ALA A 5 -15.74 4.39 5.30
CA ALA A 5 -14.55 4.30 4.46
C ALA A 5 -14.21 2.85 4.10
N TYR A 6 -15.15 2.15 3.47
CA TYR A 6 -14.73 1.29 2.37
C TYR A 6 -13.98 2.22 1.39
N SER A 7 -12.65 2.22 1.49
CA SER A 7 -11.82 3.29 0.93
C SER A 7 -12.16 3.49 -0.54
N ALA A 8 -12.37 4.74 -0.94
CA ALA A 8 -12.64 5.10 -2.34
C ALA A 8 -11.63 4.43 -3.29
N PHE A 9 -10.39 4.25 -2.85
CA PHE A 9 -9.36 3.53 -3.60
C PHE A 9 -9.77 2.11 -4.01
N TYR A 10 -10.25 1.26 -3.08
CA TYR A 10 -10.64 -0.12 -3.42
C TYR A 10 -11.78 -0.16 -4.43
N LYS A 11 -12.79 0.71 -4.25
CA LYS A 11 -13.92 0.84 -5.20
C LYS A 11 -13.42 1.27 -6.57
N SER A 12 -12.56 2.29 -6.62
CA SER A 12 -12.00 2.80 -7.87
C SER A 12 -11.17 1.74 -8.59
N VAL A 13 -10.25 1.05 -7.89
CA VAL A 13 -9.45 -0.02 -8.50
C VAL A 13 -10.35 -1.15 -9.01
N TYR A 14 -11.32 -1.61 -8.22
CA TYR A 14 -12.21 -2.67 -8.65
C TYR A 14 -13.06 -2.26 -9.85
N ALA A 15 -13.63 -1.07 -9.85
CA ALA A 15 -14.43 -0.55 -10.96
C ALA A 15 -13.62 -0.46 -12.26
N VAL A 16 -12.37 0.03 -12.18
CA VAL A 16 -11.45 0.12 -13.32
C VAL A 16 -11.12 -1.26 -13.90
N VAL A 17 -10.88 -2.25 -13.03
CA VAL A 17 -10.55 -3.62 -13.48
C VAL A 17 -11.79 -4.35 -14.01
N GLU A 18 -12.98 -4.00 -13.53
CA GLU A 18 -14.26 -4.60 -13.98
C GLU A 18 -14.75 -4.04 -15.32
N ASP A 19 -14.34 -2.83 -15.69
CA ASP A 19 -14.68 -2.19 -16.96
C ASP A 19 -13.98 -2.88 -18.14
N SER A 20 -14.74 -3.69 -18.89
CA SER A 20 -14.23 -4.40 -20.06
C SER A 20 -13.80 -3.49 -21.22
N SER A 21 -14.24 -2.22 -21.25
CA SER A 21 -13.74 -1.26 -22.24
C SER A 21 -12.27 -0.91 -22.03
N LEU A 22 -11.74 -1.19 -20.83
CA LEU A 22 -10.35 -0.98 -20.45
C LEU A 22 -9.51 -2.26 -20.54
N ASP A 23 -10.05 -3.40 -21.00
CA ASP A 23 -9.35 -4.69 -20.97
C ASP A 23 -8.00 -4.68 -21.72
N ALA A 24 -7.85 -3.80 -22.72
CA ALA A 24 -6.60 -3.59 -23.45
C ALA A 24 -5.48 -2.94 -22.61
N VAL A 25 -5.82 -2.21 -21.54
CA VAL A 25 -4.88 -1.47 -20.68
C VAL A 25 -4.80 -2.03 -19.28
N VAL A 26 -5.91 -2.55 -18.76
CA VAL A 26 -6.00 -3.23 -17.46
C VAL A 26 -7.11 -4.26 -17.51
N SER A 27 -6.83 -5.48 -17.06
CA SER A 27 -7.87 -6.51 -17.01
C SER A 27 -7.67 -7.49 -15.87
N TRP A 28 -8.74 -8.21 -15.57
CA TRP A 28 -8.67 -9.37 -14.68
C TRP A 28 -7.75 -10.46 -15.24
N SER A 29 -6.97 -11.08 -14.37
CA SER A 29 -6.22 -12.29 -14.73
C SER A 29 -7.17 -13.45 -15.09
N LYS A 30 -6.64 -14.48 -15.75
CA LYS A 30 -7.42 -15.68 -16.12
C LYS A 30 -8.18 -16.30 -14.95
N HIS A 31 -7.58 -16.28 -13.75
CA HIS A 31 -8.17 -16.87 -12.53
C HIS A 31 -9.07 -15.91 -11.76
N LYS A 32 -9.25 -14.67 -12.22
CA LYS A 32 -10.18 -13.68 -11.64
C LYS A 32 -9.93 -13.37 -10.14
N LYS A 33 -8.69 -13.53 -9.69
CA LYS A 33 -8.21 -13.28 -8.30
C LYS A 33 -7.12 -12.20 -8.24
N SER A 34 -6.86 -11.56 -9.37
CA SER A 34 -5.79 -10.59 -9.58
C SER A 34 -6.05 -9.86 -10.89
N PHE A 35 -5.30 -8.79 -11.13
CA PHE A 35 -5.39 -7.99 -12.33
C PHE A 35 -4.01 -7.65 -12.88
N ILE A 36 -3.95 -7.35 -14.15
CA ILE A 36 -2.72 -7.02 -14.88
C ILE A 36 -2.91 -5.66 -15.50
N ILE A 37 -1.94 -4.78 -15.31
CA ILE A 37 -1.83 -3.53 -16.07
C ILE A 37 -0.90 -3.80 -17.25
N TRP A 38 -1.44 -3.73 -18.46
CA TRP A 38 -0.75 -4.09 -19.70
C TRP A 38 0.12 -2.94 -20.21
N ASP A 39 -0.43 -1.74 -20.19
CA ASP A 39 0.24 -0.52 -20.64
C ASP A 39 0.11 0.56 -19.55
N PRO A 40 1.20 0.83 -18.80
CA PRO A 40 1.20 1.87 -17.76
C PRO A 40 0.92 3.28 -18.28
N ILE A 41 1.40 3.60 -19.49
CA ILE A 41 1.27 4.94 -20.08
C ILE A 41 -0.19 5.16 -20.45
N GLU A 42 -0.76 4.21 -21.18
CA GLU A 42 -2.16 4.29 -21.60
C GLU A 42 -3.13 4.12 -20.42
N PHE A 43 -2.80 3.27 -19.44
CA PHE A 43 -3.51 3.20 -18.17
C PHE A 43 -3.55 4.57 -17.48
N GLN A 44 -2.41 5.26 -17.38
CA GLN A 44 -2.38 6.58 -16.75
C GLN A 44 -3.24 7.58 -17.54
N ARG A 45 -3.23 7.52 -18.87
CA ARG A 45 -4.03 8.41 -19.72
C ARG A 45 -5.55 8.17 -19.61
N ARG A 46 -5.98 6.92 -19.56
CA ARG A 46 -7.41 6.54 -19.57
C ARG A 46 -8.06 6.49 -18.19
N VAL A 47 -7.30 6.10 -17.18
CA VAL A 47 -7.83 5.80 -15.84
C VAL A 47 -7.60 6.93 -14.85
N MET A 48 -6.53 7.72 -15.00
CA MET A 48 -6.31 8.83 -14.07
C MET A 48 -7.15 10.05 -14.48
N PRO A 49 -7.95 10.62 -13.56
CA PRO A 49 -8.80 11.76 -13.91
C PRO A 49 -7.92 12.96 -14.28
N THR A 50 -8.34 13.77 -15.25
CA THR A 50 -7.71 15.05 -15.63
C THR A 50 -8.32 16.26 -14.89
N GLY A 51 -9.48 16.14 -14.21
CA GLY A 51 -10.21 17.25 -13.55
C GLY A 51 -10.51 17.08 -12.06
N ARG A 52 -11.05 18.13 -11.40
CA ARG A 52 -11.09 18.42 -9.94
C ARG A 52 -11.88 17.47 -9.01
N GLN A 53 -12.44 16.35 -9.49
CA GLN A 53 -12.91 15.23 -8.62
C GLN A 53 -11.72 14.30 -8.22
N LYS A 54 -10.57 14.91 -7.92
CA LYS A 54 -9.20 14.41 -8.17
C LYS A 54 -8.38 14.06 -6.93
N ARG A 55 -8.98 13.52 -5.88
CA ARG A 55 -8.23 12.83 -4.81
C ARG A 55 -8.78 11.43 -4.83
N ILE A 56 -8.09 10.44 -5.39
CA ILE A 56 -7.28 9.49 -4.60
C ILE A 56 -6.23 8.75 -5.49
N LEU A 57 -6.14 9.04 -6.80
CA LEU A 57 -5.09 8.51 -7.67
C LEU A 57 -4.08 9.62 -7.96
N CYS A 58 -2.87 9.49 -7.42
CA CYS A 58 -1.85 10.51 -7.54
C CYS A 58 -1.24 10.57 -8.95
N LEU A 59 -0.70 11.75 -9.29
CA LEU A 59 -0.36 12.28 -10.63
C LEU A 59 0.61 11.45 -11.51
N ASN A 60 1.07 10.28 -11.08
CA ASN A 60 1.94 9.41 -11.86
C ASN A 60 1.78 7.92 -11.48
N PHE A 61 2.07 7.05 -12.44
CA PHE A 61 1.98 5.60 -12.29
C PHE A 61 2.77 5.03 -11.10
N PRO A 62 4.00 5.50 -10.76
CA PRO A 62 4.72 5.04 -9.57
C PRO A 62 3.96 5.26 -8.26
N MET A 63 3.33 6.42 -8.07
CA MET A 63 2.53 6.66 -6.86
C MET A 63 1.34 5.73 -6.78
N PHE A 64 0.70 5.40 -7.92
CA PHE A 64 -0.36 4.39 -7.93
C PHE A 64 0.15 3.01 -7.49
N ILE A 65 1.37 2.63 -7.89
CA ILE A 65 1.99 1.38 -7.42
C ILE A 65 2.22 1.41 -5.90
N ASP A 66 2.59 2.56 -5.34
CA ASP A 66 2.76 2.71 -3.90
C ASP A 66 1.44 2.74 -3.15
N ASP A 67 0.39 3.34 -3.72
CA ASP A 67 -0.98 3.26 -3.21
C ASP A 67 -1.44 1.79 -3.18
N LEU A 68 -1.25 1.04 -4.26
CA LEU A 68 -1.56 -0.40 -4.28
C LEU A 68 -0.91 -1.14 -3.10
N LYS A 69 0.40 -0.93 -2.85
CA LYS A 69 1.09 -1.53 -1.71
C LYS A 69 0.52 -1.05 -0.37
N TYR A 70 0.25 0.24 -0.25
CA TYR A 70 -0.30 0.85 0.97
C TYR A 70 -1.66 0.25 1.33
N TYR A 71 -2.48 -0.04 0.33
CA TYR A 71 -3.78 -0.68 0.45
C TYR A 71 -3.70 -2.23 0.44
N GLY A 72 -2.52 -2.80 0.59
CA GLY A 72 -2.35 -4.24 0.80
C GLY A 72 -2.36 -5.09 -0.47
N PHE A 73 -2.42 -4.49 -1.66
CA PHE A 73 -2.19 -5.24 -2.89
C PHE A 73 -0.74 -5.71 -2.95
N VAL A 74 -0.55 -6.93 -3.45
CA VAL A 74 0.77 -7.55 -3.61
C VAL A 74 1.01 -7.91 -5.06
N ARG A 75 2.28 -7.86 -5.47
CA ARG A 75 2.69 -8.41 -6.77
C ARG A 75 2.50 -9.92 -6.76
N VAL A 76 1.94 -10.46 -7.83
CA VAL A 76 1.78 -11.92 -7.98
C VAL A 76 3.14 -12.56 -8.22
N LYS A 77 3.57 -13.43 -7.30
CA LYS A 77 4.83 -14.16 -7.39
C LYS A 77 4.85 -15.05 -8.64
N GLY A 78 5.98 -15.08 -9.34
CA GLY A 78 6.16 -15.90 -10.54
C GLY A 78 5.45 -15.40 -11.79
N SER A 79 4.82 -14.21 -11.76
CA SER A 79 4.20 -13.67 -12.98
C SER A 79 5.24 -13.13 -13.96
N LYS A 80 5.03 -13.44 -15.25
CA LYS A 80 5.78 -12.85 -16.38
C LYS A 80 5.43 -11.37 -16.62
N HIS A 81 4.32 -10.87 -16.08
CA HIS A 81 3.87 -9.49 -16.26
C HIS A 81 4.35 -8.61 -15.11
N ARG A 82 5.07 -7.52 -15.44
CA ARG A 82 5.68 -6.61 -14.47
C ARG A 82 4.66 -6.03 -13.48
N TYR A 83 3.47 -5.71 -13.96
CA TYR A 83 2.40 -5.04 -13.21
C TYR A 83 1.19 -5.95 -12.97
N HIS A 84 1.46 -7.16 -12.47
CA HIS A 84 0.43 -8.09 -12.02
C HIS A 84 0.25 -7.99 -10.50
N PHE A 85 -0.93 -7.53 -10.09
CA PHE A 85 -1.27 -7.28 -8.69
C PHE A 85 -2.56 -7.98 -8.27
N GLY A 86 -2.71 -8.22 -6.97
CA GLY A 86 -3.95 -8.74 -6.39
C GLY A 86 -3.86 -8.82 -4.89
N HIS A 87 -4.77 -9.56 -4.28
CA HIS A 87 -4.70 -9.96 -2.88
C HIS A 87 -4.87 -11.47 -2.79
N PRO A 88 -4.06 -12.20 -2.00
CA PRO A 88 -4.14 -13.67 -1.97
C PRO A 88 -5.51 -14.23 -1.59
N LYS A 89 -6.31 -13.46 -0.84
CA LYS A 89 -7.58 -13.92 -0.26
C LYS A 89 -8.82 -13.11 -0.64
N TYR A 90 -8.69 -11.82 -0.89
CA TYR A 90 -9.80 -10.88 -0.74
C TYR A 90 -10.07 -9.99 -1.96
N PHE A 91 -9.23 -10.07 -3.00
CA PHE A 91 -9.45 -9.37 -4.26
C PHE A 91 -9.90 -10.38 -5.31
N VAL A 92 -11.22 -10.53 -5.47
CA VAL A 92 -11.83 -11.57 -6.31
C VAL A 92 -12.94 -10.96 -7.14
N LYS A 93 -12.97 -11.27 -8.44
CA LYS A 93 -14.03 -10.80 -9.33
C LYS A 93 -15.39 -11.31 -8.85
N GLY A 94 -16.38 -10.43 -8.87
CA GLY A 94 -17.75 -10.70 -8.44
C GLY A 94 -17.93 -10.72 -6.92
N LYS A 95 -16.88 -10.42 -6.13
CA LYS A 95 -16.92 -10.44 -4.66
C LYS A 95 -16.35 -9.16 -4.01
N PRO A 96 -16.90 -7.97 -4.34
CA PRO A 96 -16.38 -6.71 -3.81
C PRO A 96 -16.50 -6.60 -2.28
N GLU A 97 -17.44 -7.30 -1.65
CA GLU A 97 -17.62 -7.35 -0.20
C GLU A 97 -16.39 -7.87 0.56
N LEU A 98 -15.56 -8.70 -0.08
CA LEU A 98 -14.33 -9.22 0.54
C LEU A 98 -13.27 -8.13 0.76
N MET A 99 -13.32 -7.02 0.02
CA MET A 99 -12.33 -5.94 0.16
C MET A 99 -12.44 -5.21 1.51
N THR A 100 -13.54 -5.34 2.24
CA THR A 100 -13.62 -4.88 3.64
C THR A 100 -12.58 -5.59 4.51
N LYS A 101 -12.44 -6.92 4.36
CA LYS A 101 -11.42 -7.71 5.07
C LYS A 101 -10.00 -7.35 4.63
N MET A 102 -9.82 -7.02 3.35
CA MET A 102 -8.54 -6.52 2.83
C MET A 102 -8.15 -5.20 3.49
N TYR A 103 -9.10 -4.28 3.66
CA TYR A 103 -8.87 -3.02 4.35
C TYR A 103 -8.48 -3.22 5.82
N GLU A 104 -9.20 -4.07 6.54
CA GLU A 104 -8.91 -4.41 7.94
C GLU A 104 -7.50 -4.98 8.08
N GLU A 105 -7.14 -5.98 7.27
CA GLU A 105 -5.81 -6.61 7.30
C GLU A 105 -4.69 -5.60 6.99
N ALA A 106 -4.88 -4.74 5.99
CA ALA A 106 -3.92 -3.70 5.65
C ALA A 106 -3.80 -2.63 6.77
N HIS A 107 -4.92 -2.26 7.40
CA HIS A 107 -4.93 -1.32 8.51
C HIS A 107 -4.17 -1.86 9.72
N GLU A 108 -4.49 -3.08 10.16
CA GLU A 108 -3.83 -3.74 11.30
C GLU A 108 -2.32 -3.85 11.10
N LYS A 109 -1.87 -4.30 9.92
CA LYS A 109 -0.44 -4.38 9.59
C LYS A 109 0.27 -3.03 9.68
N ARG A 110 -0.37 -1.96 9.20
CA ARG A 110 0.18 -0.59 9.27
C ARG A 110 0.28 -0.12 10.72
N MET A 111 -0.76 -0.35 11.52
CA MET A 111 -0.76 0.02 12.94
C MET A 111 0.32 -0.74 13.71
N HIS A 112 0.48 -2.03 13.44
CA HIS A 112 1.54 -2.83 14.06
C HIS A 112 2.95 -2.32 13.69
N LYS A 113 3.19 -2.05 12.40
CA LYS A 113 4.48 -1.49 11.93
C LYS A 113 4.75 -0.11 12.55
N PHE A 114 3.73 0.74 12.66
CA PHE A 114 3.84 2.05 13.30
C PHE A 114 4.22 1.93 14.78
N GLN A 115 3.57 1.02 15.52
CA GLN A 115 3.88 0.77 16.93
C GLN A 115 5.31 0.23 17.11
N GLN A 116 5.74 -0.72 16.28
CA GLN A 116 7.12 -1.23 16.29
C GLN A 116 8.15 -0.12 16.02
N ALA A 117 7.92 0.72 15.00
CA ALA A 117 8.82 1.82 14.67
C ALA A 117 8.90 2.85 15.81
N ARG A 118 7.77 3.16 16.46
CA ARG A 118 7.72 4.05 17.62
C ARG A 118 8.50 3.46 18.81
N ALA A 119 8.33 2.17 19.10
CA ALA A 119 9.06 1.49 20.15
C ALA A 119 10.57 1.47 19.88
N MET A 120 10.98 1.17 18.64
CA MET A 120 12.38 1.17 18.22
C MET A 120 13.02 2.55 18.38
N ARG A 121 12.34 3.63 17.96
CA ARG A 121 12.82 5.00 18.14
C ARG A 121 13.00 5.37 19.62
N LYS A 122 12.06 4.96 20.47
CA LYS A 122 12.17 5.17 21.93
C LYS A 122 13.37 4.43 22.52
N ALA A 123 13.60 3.17 22.11
CA ALA A 123 14.73 2.36 22.57
C ALA A 123 16.08 2.93 22.11
N MET A 124 16.17 3.37 20.85
CA MET A 124 17.36 4.03 20.30
C MET A 124 17.71 5.30 21.07
N ARG A 125 16.71 6.14 21.39
CA ARG A 125 16.92 7.34 22.20
C ARG A 125 17.43 7.00 23.60
N LYS A 126 16.80 6.04 24.29
CA LYS A 126 17.24 5.60 25.63
C LYS A 126 18.68 5.06 25.60
N LYS A 127 19.05 4.32 24.55
CA LYS A 127 20.42 3.79 24.37
C LYS A 127 21.43 4.91 24.12
N ALA A 128 21.08 5.92 23.34
CA ALA A 128 21.93 7.08 23.08
C ALA A 128 22.15 7.90 24.36
N GLU A 129 21.10 8.14 25.14
CA GLU A 129 21.16 8.84 26.43
C GLU A 129 22.05 8.09 27.43
N ALA A 130 21.90 6.76 27.57
CA ALA A 130 22.76 5.95 28.43
C ALA A 130 24.24 6.01 28.02
N ARG A 131 24.53 5.90 26.72
CA ARG A 131 25.90 5.99 26.20
C ARG A 131 26.53 7.36 26.42
N ALA A 132 25.76 8.44 26.29
CA ALA A 132 26.23 9.78 26.59
C ALA A 132 26.60 9.94 28.07
N MET A 133 25.80 9.35 28.97
CA MET A 133 26.06 9.35 30.40
C MET A 133 27.33 8.56 30.76
N GLU A 134 27.53 7.36 30.19
CA GLU A 134 28.75 6.56 30.39
C GLU A 134 30.03 7.31 29.94
N LEU A 135 29.98 7.94 28.75
CA LEU A 135 31.09 8.75 28.24
C LEU A 135 31.40 9.95 29.15
N SER A 136 30.38 10.60 29.69
CA SER A 136 30.57 11.72 30.63
C SER A 136 31.20 11.28 31.95
N GLY A 137 30.85 10.10 32.46
CA GLY A 137 31.47 9.53 33.66
C GLY A 137 32.94 9.18 33.43
N ALA A 138 33.24 8.49 32.32
CA ALA A 138 34.62 8.09 31.99
C ALA A 138 35.57 9.28 31.78
N LEU A 139 35.07 10.40 31.25
CA LEU A 139 35.86 11.63 31.12
C LEU A 139 36.09 12.32 32.47
N GLY A 140 35.13 12.24 33.40
CA GLY A 140 35.29 12.74 34.76
C GLY A 140 36.36 11.98 35.55
N ASP A 141 36.40 10.65 35.39
CA ASP A 141 37.38 9.78 36.08
C ASP A 141 38.81 9.95 35.56
N LEU A 142 39.00 10.42 34.32
CA LEU A 142 40.32 10.71 33.73
C LEU A 142 40.85 12.12 34.08
N ALA A 143 40.01 12.99 34.65
CA ALA A 143 40.35 14.38 34.97
C ALA A 143 40.81 14.60 36.43
N LEU A 144 41.02 13.52 37.19
CA LEU A 144 41.61 13.46 38.53
C LEU A 144 43.01 12.82 38.47
#